data_AF-A0A6U3QKT3-F1
#
_entry.id   AF-A0A6U3QKT3-F1
#
_cell.length_a   1.000
_cell.length_b   1.000
_cell.length_c   1.000
_cell.angle_alpha   90.00
_cell.angle_beta   90.00
_cell.angle_gamma   90.00
#
_symmetry.space_group_name_H-M   'P 1'
#
loop_
_entity.id
_entity.type
_entity.pdbx_description
1 polymer ?
#
loop_
_entity_poly.entity_id
_entity_poly.type
_entity_poly.pdbx_seq_one_letter_code
_entity_poly.pdbx_strand_id
1 'polypeptide(L)'
;PGQGYNTHPDYFTTQDDSDFDFHPYSGGSNRFATVFMYLNEPEEGGNTVFPHTSEIGSLDDVPQHALDMFSPSSWERSITEDCYTKLGVPPKLGTAALFYSITPDGQIDASSHHAACPLINGTKWGANIWIWNKQRYGDLRTGEPRTIQMKNQCDEDVYISWERKDNGVIKPGGVLQVNSYEHHRFKASFGSHKEEKIAEFTVQSEPVEGQDWIIKPPRQHGLHASTSSTNDNNDATNSGVEVEVINDKDYKVCISWEGNEFATLGAQMKTVINTFENHVFAAAWPACGFKPFMEYRVRDSKKQIWRIEPDHEEL
;
A
#
# COMPACT_ATOMS: atom_id res chain seq x y z
N PRO A 1 12.60 12.51 32.92
CA PRO A 1 14.00 12.71 32.47
C PRO A 1 14.56 11.44 31.79
N GLY A 2 15.35 11.61 30.74
CA GLY A 2 15.99 10.54 29.94
C GLY A 2 15.14 9.98 28.80
N GLN A 3 13.82 10.16 28.83
CA GLN A 3 12.93 9.70 27.75
C GLN A 3 13.09 10.57 26.50
N GLY A 4 13.18 9.91 25.34
CA GLY A 4 13.14 10.50 24.01
C GLY A 4 12.46 9.54 23.04
N TYR A 5 12.44 9.89 21.76
CA TYR A 5 11.94 9.03 20.70
C TYR A 5 12.90 9.07 19.52
N ASN A 6 13.35 7.90 19.06
CA ASN A 6 14.38 7.79 18.05
C ASN A 6 13.92 8.33 16.69
N THR A 7 14.87 8.61 15.80
CA THR A 7 14.59 9.05 14.43
C THR A 7 13.67 8.08 13.72
N HIS A 8 12.57 8.61 13.19
CA HIS A 8 11.57 7.84 12.47
C HIS A 8 10.82 8.72 11.48
N PRO A 9 10.20 8.11 10.46
CA PRO A 9 9.19 8.77 9.66
C PRO A 9 7.81 8.67 10.33
N ASP A 10 6.94 9.63 10.01
CA ASP A 10 5.51 9.51 10.35
C ASP A 10 4.74 8.72 9.30
N TYR A 11 5.23 8.68 8.05
CA TYR A 11 4.63 7.92 6.96
C TYR A 11 4.90 6.42 7.10
N PHE A 12 4.08 5.62 6.43
CA PHE A 12 4.22 4.17 6.33
C PHE A 12 4.99 3.75 5.07
N THR A 13 5.60 2.59 5.13
CA THR A 13 6.30 1.92 4.04
C THR A 13 5.63 0.59 3.72
N THR A 14 6.07 -0.08 2.65
CA THR A 14 5.60 -1.43 2.31
C THR A 14 5.94 -2.48 3.39
N GLN A 15 6.87 -2.18 4.30
CA GLN A 15 7.16 -3.05 5.44
C GLN A 15 6.07 -2.98 6.52
N ASP A 16 5.29 -1.90 6.57
CA ASP A 16 4.21 -1.72 7.53
C ASP A 16 2.93 -2.47 7.14
N ASP A 17 2.71 -2.62 5.83
CA ASP A 17 1.65 -3.45 5.22
C ASP A 17 2.05 -3.76 3.78
N SER A 18 2.20 -5.03 3.46
CA SER A 18 2.40 -5.44 2.07
C SER A 18 1.12 -5.33 1.24
N ASP A 19 -0.05 -5.37 1.88
CA ASP A 19 -1.33 -5.40 1.19
C ASP A 19 -1.85 -3.98 0.90
N PHE A 20 -1.29 -2.94 1.52
CA PHE A 20 -1.73 -1.55 1.35
C PHE A 20 -0.73 -0.73 0.52
N ASP A 21 -1.25 -0.04 -0.51
CA ASP A 21 -0.44 0.90 -1.28
C ASP A 21 -0.24 2.20 -0.50
N PHE A 22 0.92 2.30 0.16
CA PHE A 22 1.35 3.48 0.89
C PHE A 22 2.08 4.52 0.05
N HIS A 23 2.27 4.30 -1.26
CA HIS A 23 3.12 5.15 -2.07
C HIS A 23 2.29 6.25 -2.77
N PRO A 24 2.36 7.52 -2.32
CA PRO A 24 1.46 8.57 -2.82
C PRO A 24 1.66 8.86 -4.31
N TYR A 25 2.90 8.80 -4.80
CA TYR A 25 3.24 8.98 -6.21
C TYR A 25 2.51 8.02 -7.16
N SER A 26 2.28 6.76 -6.76
CA SER A 26 1.54 5.76 -7.56
C SER A 26 0.03 5.83 -7.33
N GLY A 27 -0.45 6.85 -6.61
CA GLY A 27 -1.86 7.00 -6.24
C GLY A 27 -2.22 6.36 -4.90
N GLY A 28 -1.25 5.87 -4.12
CA GLY A 28 -1.40 5.31 -2.77
C GLY A 28 -1.77 6.32 -1.67
N SER A 29 -1.98 5.84 -0.44
CA SER A 29 -2.37 6.69 0.71
C SER A 29 -1.27 6.71 1.75
N ASN A 30 -0.98 7.87 2.31
CA ASN A 30 -0.09 7.94 3.45
C ASN A 30 -0.39 9.19 4.29
N ARG A 31 0.28 9.28 5.42
CA ARG A 31 0.34 10.52 6.19
C ARG A 31 1.11 11.56 5.38
N PHE A 32 0.39 12.60 5.00
CA PHE A 32 0.85 13.75 4.22
C PHE A 32 1.58 14.76 5.07
N ALA A 33 1.02 15.06 6.24
CA ALA A 33 1.58 16.05 7.14
C ALA A 33 1.30 15.68 8.59
N THR A 34 2.17 16.16 9.46
CA THR A 34 2.00 16.06 10.90
C THR A 34 1.93 17.45 11.50
N VAL A 35 0.94 17.67 12.35
CA VAL A 35 0.91 18.81 13.27
C VAL A 35 1.20 18.27 14.66
N PHE A 36 2.37 18.61 15.20
CA PHE A 36 2.75 18.27 16.57
C PHE A 36 2.56 19.49 17.47
N MET A 37 1.55 19.44 18.35
CA MET A 37 1.22 20.52 19.28
C MET A 37 1.95 20.33 20.61
N TYR A 38 2.57 21.40 21.12
CA TYR A 38 3.27 21.40 22.41
C TYR A 38 2.32 21.88 23.51
N LEU A 39 2.04 21.00 24.48
CA LEU A 39 1.05 21.24 25.53
C LEU A 39 1.68 21.77 26.83
N ASN A 40 3.01 21.82 26.91
CA ASN A 40 3.78 22.50 27.94
C ASN A 40 5.22 22.74 27.47
N GLU A 41 5.99 23.47 28.29
CA GLU A 41 7.44 23.67 28.11
C GLU A 41 8.20 22.86 29.18
N PRO A 42 9.03 21.88 28.80
CA PRO A 42 9.98 21.25 29.73
C PRO A 42 11.03 22.27 30.17
N GLU A 43 11.63 22.04 31.35
CA GLU A 43 12.70 22.92 31.82
C GLU A 43 13.98 22.78 30.97
N GLU A 44 14.28 21.56 30.47
CA GLU A 44 15.44 21.33 29.63
C GLU A 44 15.30 20.12 28.69
N GLY A 45 15.72 20.28 27.44
CA GLY A 45 15.62 19.26 26.38
C GLY A 45 14.24 19.19 25.72
N GLY A 46 13.93 18.07 25.07
CA GLY A 46 12.60 17.85 24.50
C GLY A 46 12.31 18.55 23.16
N ASN A 47 13.30 19.10 22.46
CA ASN A 47 13.14 19.59 21.08
C ASN A 47 12.59 18.50 20.15
N THR A 48 11.84 18.90 19.13
CA THR A 48 11.58 18.03 17.97
C THR A 48 12.69 18.30 16.95
N VAL A 49 13.55 17.33 16.69
CA VAL A 49 14.72 17.49 15.81
C VAL A 49 14.53 16.77 14.48
N PHE A 50 15.07 17.33 13.41
CA PHE A 50 15.02 16.77 12.05
C PHE A 50 16.45 16.44 11.55
N PRO A 51 16.97 15.23 11.80
CA PRO A 51 18.39 14.92 11.60
C PRO A 51 18.87 14.93 10.14
N HIS A 52 17.94 14.74 9.19
CA HIS A 52 18.24 14.63 7.76
C HIS A 52 18.09 15.94 6.99
N THR A 53 17.81 17.06 7.66
CA THR A 53 17.78 18.36 7.00
C THR A 53 19.20 18.88 6.78
N SER A 54 19.42 19.60 5.69
CA SER A 54 20.64 20.38 5.49
C SER A 54 20.72 21.64 6.35
N GLU A 55 19.58 22.05 6.92
CA GLU A 55 19.49 23.19 7.84
C GLU A 55 20.23 22.89 9.14
N ILE A 56 21.09 23.84 9.53
CA ILE A 56 21.87 23.76 10.76
C ILE A 56 20.99 24.25 11.91
N GLY A 57 21.08 23.55 13.04
CA GLY A 57 20.39 23.91 14.28
C GLY A 57 20.99 25.12 14.98
N SER A 58 20.85 25.13 16.30
CA SER A 58 21.73 25.98 17.11
C SER A 58 23.18 25.61 16.84
N LEU A 59 24.12 26.55 16.90
CA LEU A 59 25.56 26.27 16.86
C LEU A 59 26.13 26.17 18.28
N ASP A 60 25.26 25.90 19.26
CA ASP A 60 25.64 25.77 20.65
C ASP A 60 26.38 24.46 20.89
N ASP A 61 27.38 24.50 21.78
CA ASP A 61 28.03 23.29 22.26
C ASP A 61 27.01 22.40 22.97
N VAL A 62 27.06 21.09 22.69
CA VAL A 62 26.22 20.10 23.37
C VAL A 62 26.60 20.10 24.87
N PRO A 63 25.66 20.33 25.80
CA PRO A 63 25.98 20.31 27.21
C PRO A 63 26.44 18.93 27.68
N GLN A 64 27.62 18.86 28.32
CA GLN A 64 28.21 17.57 28.73
C GLN A 64 27.29 16.78 29.67
N HIS A 65 26.56 17.45 30.57
CA HIS A 65 25.63 16.78 31.47
C HIS A 65 24.46 16.10 30.73
N ALA A 66 24.08 16.59 29.55
CA ALA A 66 23.07 15.94 28.71
C ALA A 66 23.63 14.66 28.07
N LEU A 67 24.90 14.68 27.65
CA LEU A 67 25.59 13.52 27.08
C LEU A 67 25.87 12.44 28.13
N ASP A 68 26.19 12.83 29.36
CA ASP A 68 26.51 11.93 30.46
C ASP A 68 25.31 11.10 30.95
N MET A 69 24.09 11.49 30.55
CA MET A 69 22.87 10.71 30.82
C MET A 69 22.82 9.39 30.05
N PHE A 70 23.59 9.26 28.97
CA PHE A 70 23.46 8.17 28.01
C PHE A 70 24.80 7.51 27.69
N SER A 71 24.78 6.21 27.41
CA SER A 71 26.01 5.49 27.05
C SER A 71 26.54 5.98 25.69
N PRO A 72 27.87 5.98 25.46
CA PRO A 72 28.47 6.51 24.23
C PRO A 72 27.93 5.94 22.92
N SER A 73 27.45 4.70 22.91
CA SER A 73 26.94 4.01 21.71
C SER A 73 25.41 3.93 21.66
N SER A 74 24.72 4.65 22.53
CA SER A 74 23.25 4.65 22.58
C SER A 74 22.67 5.56 21.51
N TRP A 75 21.46 5.24 21.04
CA TRP A 75 20.75 6.11 20.10
C TRP A 75 20.35 7.42 20.80
N GLU A 76 20.04 7.39 22.09
CA GLU A 76 19.69 8.57 22.88
C GLU A 76 20.81 9.61 22.87
N ARG A 77 22.07 9.17 22.95
CA ARG A 77 23.23 10.05 22.84
C ARG A 77 23.35 10.66 21.44
N SER A 78 23.22 9.85 20.40
CA SER A 78 23.26 10.33 19.01
C SER A 78 22.17 11.38 18.75
N ILE A 79 20.94 11.12 19.20
CA ILE A 79 19.85 12.10 19.06
C ILE A 79 20.15 13.34 19.89
N THR A 80 20.68 13.21 21.10
CA THR A 80 21.07 14.36 21.93
C THR A 80 22.06 15.25 21.18
N GLU A 81 23.04 14.70 20.47
CA GLU A 81 23.98 15.48 19.64
C GLU A 81 23.25 16.18 18.47
N ASP A 82 22.34 15.48 17.78
CA ASP A 82 21.53 16.07 16.71
C ASP A 82 20.69 17.25 17.23
N CYS A 83 20.18 17.19 18.46
CA CYS A 83 19.35 18.25 19.06
C CYS A 83 20.02 19.62 19.17
N TYR A 84 21.36 19.65 19.17
CA TYR A 84 22.16 20.87 19.22
C TYR A 84 22.92 21.16 17.93
N THR A 85 22.81 20.31 16.90
CA THR A 85 23.57 20.49 15.65
C THR A 85 22.69 20.52 14.41
N LYS A 86 21.46 20.01 14.49
CA LYS A 86 20.47 19.91 13.41
C LYS A 86 19.27 20.80 13.67
N LEU A 87 18.44 21.01 12.65
CA LEU A 87 17.19 21.75 12.79
C LEU A 87 16.35 21.18 13.93
N GLY A 88 16.16 21.99 14.98
CA GLY A 88 15.41 21.64 16.17
C GLY A 88 14.31 22.65 16.45
N VAL A 89 13.09 22.17 16.68
CA VAL A 89 11.96 22.99 17.11
C VAL A 89 11.81 22.86 18.63
N PRO A 90 12.11 23.91 19.40
CA PRO A 90 11.97 23.85 20.84
C PRO A 90 10.49 23.84 21.25
N PRO A 91 10.10 23.03 22.25
CA PRO A 91 8.75 22.99 22.76
C PRO A 91 8.38 24.33 23.43
N LYS A 92 7.32 24.97 22.93
CA LYS A 92 6.74 26.20 23.49
C LYS A 92 5.24 26.03 23.72
N LEU A 93 4.75 26.42 24.89
CA LEU A 93 3.36 26.15 25.28
C LEU A 93 2.40 26.79 24.27
N GLY A 94 1.53 25.97 23.68
CA GLY A 94 0.53 26.41 22.72
C GLY A 94 1.04 26.60 21.29
N THR A 95 2.32 26.32 21.01
CA THR A 95 2.82 26.31 19.63
C THR A 95 2.69 24.92 19.00
N ALA A 96 2.90 24.85 17.69
CA ALA A 96 2.91 23.59 16.96
C ALA A 96 4.00 23.58 15.88
N ALA A 97 4.56 22.40 15.63
CA ALA A 97 5.38 22.13 14.46
C ALA A 97 4.49 21.49 13.38
N LEU A 98 4.47 22.08 12.19
CA LEU A 98 3.88 21.48 10.99
C LEU A 98 5.01 21.07 10.06
N PHE A 99 5.03 19.81 9.65
CA PHE A 99 5.96 19.30 8.65
C PHE A 99 5.26 18.30 7.74
N TYR A 100 5.76 18.21 6.50
CA TYR A 100 5.21 17.35 5.47
C TYR A 100 6.06 16.10 5.36
N SER A 101 5.40 14.95 5.26
CA SER A 101 6.03 13.65 5.01
C SER A 101 6.13 13.32 3.53
N ILE A 102 5.43 14.10 2.69
CA ILE A 102 5.30 13.89 1.25
C ILE A 102 5.59 15.22 0.56
N THR A 103 6.41 15.19 -0.49
CA THR A 103 6.72 16.34 -1.34
C THR A 103 5.55 16.70 -2.27
N PRO A 104 5.52 17.90 -2.87
CA PRO A 104 4.42 18.31 -3.75
C PRO A 104 4.21 17.41 -4.98
N ASP A 105 5.24 16.71 -5.43
CA ASP A 105 5.20 15.72 -6.52
C ASP A 105 4.81 14.31 -6.04
N GLY A 106 4.48 14.12 -4.75
CA GLY A 106 3.97 12.86 -4.22
C GLY A 106 5.04 11.86 -3.78
N GLN A 107 6.31 12.27 -3.73
CA GLN A 107 7.40 11.44 -3.22
C GLN A 107 7.46 11.49 -1.70
N ILE A 108 8.00 10.44 -1.12
CA ILE A 108 8.29 10.40 0.32
C ILE A 108 9.44 11.37 0.62
N ASP A 109 9.26 12.25 1.59
CA ASP A 109 10.28 13.20 2.00
C ASP A 109 11.15 12.63 3.12
N ALA A 110 12.36 12.18 2.77
CA ALA A 110 13.32 11.66 3.76
C ALA A 110 13.77 12.74 4.77
N SER A 111 13.73 14.03 4.41
CA SER A 111 14.06 15.12 5.34
C SER A 111 12.99 15.34 6.42
N SER A 112 11.81 14.71 6.29
CA SER A 112 10.76 14.71 7.31
C SER A 112 11.00 13.77 8.49
N HIS A 113 12.03 12.92 8.42
CA HIS A 113 12.42 12.10 9.55
C HIS A 113 12.76 12.97 10.74
N HIS A 114 12.18 12.63 11.87
CA HIS A 114 12.29 13.42 13.07
C HIS A 114 12.44 12.55 14.30
N ALA A 115 12.93 13.16 15.37
CA ALA A 115 13.11 12.53 16.66
C ALA A 115 12.61 13.47 17.76
N ALA A 116 12.28 12.90 18.91
CA ALA A 116 12.07 13.66 20.13
C ALA A 116 13.37 13.62 20.94
N CYS A 117 14.01 14.78 21.06
CA CYS A 117 15.18 14.97 21.89
C CYS A 117 14.92 14.50 23.32
N PRO A 118 15.88 13.80 23.95
CA PRO A 118 15.68 13.37 25.32
C PRO A 118 15.38 14.54 26.28
N LEU A 119 14.49 14.30 27.24
CA LEU A 119 14.20 15.25 28.31
C LEU A 119 15.34 15.24 29.34
N ILE A 120 16.10 16.32 29.44
CA ILE A 120 17.16 16.45 30.44
C ILE A 120 16.53 16.78 31.79
N ASN A 121 15.59 17.73 31.81
CA ASN A 121 14.82 18.09 33.01
C ASN A 121 13.35 18.36 32.68
N GLY A 122 12.46 17.96 33.58
CA GLY A 122 11.03 18.17 33.48
C GLY A 122 10.26 17.13 32.69
N THR A 123 9.12 17.57 32.15
CA THR A 123 8.17 16.75 31.38
C THR A 123 7.74 17.48 30.13
N LYS A 124 7.49 16.74 29.05
CA LYS A 124 6.93 17.24 27.79
C LYS A 124 5.65 16.49 27.49
N TRP A 125 4.58 17.24 27.28
CA TRP A 125 3.28 16.80 26.82
C TRP A 125 3.09 17.32 25.40
N GLY A 126 2.65 16.44 24.52
CA GLY A 126 2.38 16.79 23.14
C GLY A 126 1.18 16.04 22.60
N ALA A 127 0.61 16.56 21.52
CA ALA A 127 -0.47 15.92 20.79
C ALA A 127 -0.19 16.01 19.30
N ASN A 128 -0.26 14.86 18.63
CA ASN A 128 -0.05 14.72 17.19
C ASN A 128 -1.40 14.68 16.45
N ILE A 129 -1.48 15.42 15.34
CA ILE A 129 -2.52 15.27 14.34
C ILE A 129 -1.84 14.81 13.06
N TRP A 130 -2.16 13.59 12.64
CA TRP A 130 -1.67 13.04 11.37
C TRP A 130 -2.72 13.26 10.29
N ILE A 131 -2.33 14.01 9.26
CA ILE A 131 -3.17 14.35 8.10
C ILE A 131 -2.79 13.42 6.97
N TRP A 132 -3.75 12.77 6.33
CA TRP A 132 -3.52 11.86 5.20
C TRP A 132 -3.68 12.60 3.86
N ASN A 133 -2.93 12.20 2.82
CA ASN A 133 -3.02 12.79 1.47
C ASN A 133 -4.34 12.42 0.77
N LYS A 134 -4.87 11.26 1.10
CA LYS A 134 -6.18 10.80 0.68
C LYS A 134 -6.83 10.03 1.82
N GLN A 135 -8.09 9.70 1.60
CA GLN A 135 -8.84 8.81 2.47
C GLN A 135 -8.03 7.55 2.83
N ARG A 136 -8.03 7.17 4.10
CA ARG A 136 -7.73 5.78 4.46
C ARG A 136 -8.97 4.93 4.17
N TYR A 137 -8.83 3.91 3.32
CA TYR A 137 -9.93 2.99 2.99
C TYR A 137 -10.48 2.37 4.28
N GLY A 138 -11.77 2.54 4.57
CA GLY A 138 -12.38 2.04 5.80
C GLY A 138 -12.86 3.09 6.81
N ASP A 139 -12.34 4.32 6.74
CA ASP A 139 -12.66 5.38 7.71
C ASP A 139 -13.81 6.31 7.27
N LEU A 140 -14.30 6.19 6.03
CA LEU A 140 -15.54 6.86 5.63
C LEU A 140 -16.73 6.10 6.18
N ARG A 141 -17.33 6.62 7.24
CA ARG A 141 -18.77 6.48 7.49
C ARG A 141 -19.55 7.58 6.74
N THR A 142 -19.17 7.86 5.50
CA THR A 142 -19.90 8.85 4.68
C THR A 142 -20.70 8.12 3.62
N GLY A 143 -21.94 8.54 3.43
CA GLY A 143 -22.90 7.83 2.60
C GLY A 143 -23.72 6.80 3.38
N GLU A 144 -24.65 6.17 2.68
CA GLU A 144 -25.55 5.19 3.26
C GLU A 144 -24.82 3.85 3.50
N PRO A 145 -25.10 3.15 4.63
CA PRO A 145 -24.55 1.82 4.88
C PRO A 145 -24.92 0.83 3.77
N ARG A 146 -23.98 -0.05 3.44
CA ARG A 146 -24.14 -1.08 2.41
C ARG A 146 -24.11 -2.46 3.05
N THR A 147 -24.98 -3.34 2.59
CA THR A 147 -25.02 -4.73 3.04
C THR A 147 -24.24 -5.61 2.09
N ILE A 148 -23.28 -6.36 2.63
CA ILE A 148 -22.46 -7.31 1.89
C ILE A 148 -22.77 -8.71 2.39
N GLN A 149 -23.09 -9.65 1.51
CA GLN A 149 -23.19 -11.08 1.84
C GLN A 149 -21.94 -11.82 1.35
N MET A 150 -21.21 -12.39 2.29
CA MET A 150 -19.98 -13.13 2.03
C MET A 150 -20.29 -14.62 2.16
N LYS A 151 -20.09 -15.38 1.09
CA LYS A 151 -20.37 -16.83 1.07
C LYS A 151 -19.09 -17.62 0.93
N ASN A 152 -18.86 -18.56 1.84
CA ASN A 152 -17.73 -19.47 1.78
C ASN A 152 -18.08 -20.71 0.93
N GLN A 153 -17.41 -20.87 -0.23
CA GLN A 153 -17.46 -22.08 -1.06
C GLN A 153 -16.17 -22.91 -0.98
N CYS A 154 -15.28 -22.59 -0.05
CA CYS A 154 -14.14 -23.43 0.31
C CYS A 154 -14.59 -24.57 1.23
N ASP A 155 -13.77 -25.62 1.27
CA ASP A 155 -13.97 -26.77 2.18
C ASP A 155 -13.40 -26.53 3.59
N GLU A 156 -12.83 -25.34 3.82
CA GLU A 156 -12.19 -24.93 5.07
C GLU A 156 -12.83 -23.65 5.65
N ASP A 157 -12.56 -23.37 6.92
CA ASP A 157 -12.94 -22.12 7.57
C ASP A 157 -12.27 -20.93 6.88
N VAL A 158 -13.06 -19.91 6.55
CA VAL A 158 -12.54 -18.67 5.94
C VAL A 158 -12.61 -17.53 6.94
N TYR A 159 -11.46 -16.95 7.24
CA TYR A 159 -11.30 -15.80 8.12
C TYR A 159 -11.43 -14.52 7.31
N ILE A 160 -12.33 -13.64 7.73
CA ILE A 160 -12.55 -12.34 7.11
C ILE A 160 -11.84 -11.30 7.94
N SER A 161 -11.04 -10.47 7.29
CA SER A 161 -10.36 -9.34 7.91
C SER A 161 -10.56 -8.05 7.14
N TRP A 162 -10.54 -6.94 7.86
CA TRP A 162 -10.44 -5.58 7.32
C TRP A 162 -9.56 -4.77 8.28
N GLU A 163 -8.72 -3.89 7.76
CA GLU A 163 -7.79 -3.05 8.55
C GLU A 163 -6.95 -3.82 9.59
N ARG A 164 -6.48 -5.02 9.23
CA ARG A 164 -5.70 -5.91 10.11
C ARG A 164 -6.44 -6.35 11.37
N LYS A 165 -7.77 -6.34 11.34
CA LYS A 165 -8.62 -6.91 12.38
C LYS A 165 -9.41 -8.07 11.81
N ASP A 166 -9.43 -9.16 12.56
CA ASP A 166 -10.27 -10.32 12.26
C ASP A 166 -11.72 -9.96 12.61
N ASN A 167 -12.59 -10.03 11.61
CA ASN A 167 -13.97 -9.53 11.66
C ASN A 167 -15.01 -10.64 11.48
N GLY A 168 -14.58 -11.90 11.50
CA GLY A 168 -15.46 -13.05 11.48
C GLY A 168 -14.81 -14.26 10.85
N VAL A 169 -15.44 -15.41 11.06
CA VAL A 169 -15.08 -16.66 10.42
C VAL A 169 -16.34 -17.21 9.76
N ILE A 170 -16.22 -17.59 8.50
CA ILE A 170 -17.28 -18.22 7.73
C ILE A 170 -16.94 -19.71 7.61
N LYS A 171 -17.77 -20.57 8.22
CA LYS A 171 -17.64 -22.03 8.07
C LYS A 171 -17.89 -22.46 6.61
N PRO A 172 -17.40 -23.64 6.17
CA PRO A 172 -17.69 -24.18 4.84
C PRO A 172 -19.18 -24.13 4.50
N GLY A 173 -19.53 -23.59 3.33
CA GLY A 173 -20.92 -23.39 2.89
C GLY A 173 -21.69 -22.27 3.62
N GLY A 174 -21.10 -21.66 4.63
CA GLY A 174 -21.70 -20.60 5.44
C GLY A 174 -21.78 -19.25 4.72
N VAL A 175 -22.54 -18.34 5.33
CA VAL A 175 -22.70 -16.97 4.87
C VAL A 175 -22.49 -16.02 6.06
N LEU A 176 -21.75 -14.94 5.85
CA LEU A 176 -21.60 -13.84 6.79
C LEU A 176 -22.12 -12.56 6.12
N GLN A 177 -23.09 -11.91 6.77
CA GLN A 177 -23.59 -10.62 6.33
C GLN A 177 -22.98 -9.52 7.19
N VAL A 178 -22.44 -8.48 6.55
CA VAL A 178 -21.88 -7.32 7.24
C VAL A 178 -22.41 -6.02 6.66
N ASN A 179 -22.56 -5.02 7.52
CA ASN A 179 -22.78 -3.65 7.10
C ASN A 179 -21.43 -2.94 6.98
N SER A 180 -21.22 -2.28 5.85
CA SER A 180 -19.96 -1.62 5.49
C SER A 180 -20.24 -0.33 4.73
N TYR A 181 -19.20 0.36 4.29
CA TYR A 181 -19.30 1.52 3.41
C TYR A 181 -18.54 1.28 2.11
N GLU A 182 -18.77 2.12 1.12
CA GLU A 182 -18.06 2.05 -0.15
C GLU A 182 -16.53 2.09 0.05
N HIS A 183 -15.81 1.42 -0.84
CA HIS A 183 -14.36 1.30 -0.82
C HIS A 183 -13.75 0.58 0.40
N HIS A 184 -14.56 0.06 1.32
CA HIS A 184 -14.07 -0.89 2.32
C HIS A 184 -13.53 -2.13 1.62
N ARG A 185 -12.32 -2.55 1.98
CA ARG A 185 -11.69 -3.74 1.41
C ARG A 185 -11.61 -4.85 2.45
N PHE A 186 -12.25 -5.96 2.13
CA PHE A 186 -12.21 -7.20 2.90
C PHE A 186 -11.18 -8.14 2.31
N LYS A 187 -10.51 -8.88 3.20
CA LYS A 187 -9.55 -9.93 2.88
C LYS A 187 -10.05 -11.24 3.47
N ALA A 188 -10.00 -12.30 2.66
CA ALA A 188 -10.26 -13.67 3.09
C ALA A 188 -8.93 -14.41 3.22
N SER A 189 -8.76 -15.20 4.27
CA SER A 189 -7.62 -16.10 4.48
C SER A 189 -8.07 -17.39 5.20
N PHE A 190 -7.17 -18.37 5.35
CA PHE A 190 -7.48 -19.65 6.02
C PHE A 190 -7.13 -19.67 7.52
N GLY A 191 -6.63 -18.57 8.10
CA GLY A 191 -6.29 -18.52 9.52
C GLY A 191 -6.44 -17.17 10.21
N SER A 192 -5.92 -16.08 9.66
CA SER A 192 -6.10 -14.74 10.23
C SER A 192 -5.73 -13.62 9.25
N HIS A 193 -5.94 -12.37 9.65
CA HIS A 193 -5.49 -11.18 8.93
C HIS A 193 -3.99 -11.18 8.59
N LYS A 194 -3.15 -11.91 9.36
CA LYS A 194 -1.70 -12.02 9.15
C LYS A 194 -1.31 -13.00 8.05
N GLU A 195 -2.22 -13.87 7.66
CA GLU A 195 -1.94 -14.86 6.62
C GLU A 195 -2.13 -14.29 5.22
N GLU A 196 -1.63 -15.00 4.21
CA GLU A 196 -1.81 -14.64 2.82
C GLU A 196 -3.30 -14.61 2.44
N LYS A 197 -3.68 -13.62 1.62
CA LYS A 197 -5.06 -13.53 1.15
C LYS A 197 -5.33 -14.61 0.10
N ILE A 198 -6.47 -15.29 0.23
CA ILE A 198 -6.97 -16.21 -0.82
C ILE A 198 -7.93 -15.51 -1.78
N ALA A 199 -8.56 -14.44 -1.30
CA ALA A 199 -9.44 -13.59 -2.07
C ALA A 199 -9.54 -12.23 -1.37
N GLU A 200 -9.93 -11.21 -2.14
CA GLU A 200 -10.27 -9.90 -1.63
C GLU A 200 -11.55 -9.39 -2.27
N PHE A 201 -12.20 -8.46 -1.59
CA PHE A 201 -13.40 -7.80 -2.07
C PHE A 201 -13.40 -6.35 -1.65
N THR A 202 -13.60 -5.45 -2.61
CA THR A 202 -13.79 -4.03 -2.36
C THR A 202 -15.26 -3.70 -2.54
N VAL A 203 -15.88 -3.12 -1.52
CA VAL A 203 -17.26 -2.67 -1.57
C VAL A 203 -17.41 -1.60 -2.64
N GLN A 204 -18.33 -1.83 -3.57
CA GLN A 204 -18.58 -0.95 -4.69
C GLN A 204 -19.54 0.18 -4.30
N SER A 205 -19.50 1.29 -5.04
CA SER A 205 -20.46 2.39 -4.88
C SER A 205 -21.85 2.04 -5.43
N GLU A 206 -21.98 1.01 -6.26
CA GLU A 206 -23.26 0.45 -6.69
C GLU A 206 -23.13 -1.08 -6.88
N PRO A 207 -24.19 -1.88 -6.61
CA PRO A 207 -25.47 -1.46 -6.04
C PRO A 207 -25.37 -1.09 -4.55
N VAL A 208 -26.28 -0.23 -4.04
CA VAL A 208 -26.36 0.13 -2.61
C VAL A 208 -26.68 -1.07 -1.71
N GLU A 209 -27.63 -1.90 -2.12
CA GLU A 209 -28.01 -3.13 -1.41
C GLU A 209 -27.66 -4.38 -2.21
N GLY A 210 -27.33 -5.47 -1.51
CA GLY A 210 -27.22 -6.79 -2.12
C GLY A 210 -25.91 -7.04 -2.87
N GLN A 211 -24.78 -6.54 -2.36
CA GLN A 211 -23.47 -6.92 -2.89
C GLN A 211 -23.06 -8.29 -2.36
N ASP A 212 -22.81 -9.24 -3.26
CA ASP A 212 -22.42 -10.61 -2.91
C ASP A 212 -20.94 -10.84 -3.19
N TRP A 213 -20.23 -11.42 -2.22
CA TRP A 213 -18.88 -11.91 -2.38
C TRP A 213 -18.82 -13.42 -2.18
N ILE A 214 -18.57 -14.16 -3.27
CA ILE A 214 -18.41 -15.61 -3.24
C ILE A 214 -16.92 -15.95 -3.15
N ILE A 215 -16.50 -16.50 -2.01
CA ILE A 215 -15.13 -16.89 -1.74
C ILE A 215 -14.94 -18.34 -2.17
N LYS A 216 -14.10 -18.56 -3.17
CA LYS A 216 -13.83 -19.87 -3.76
C LYS A 216 -12.43 -20.34 -3.38
N PRO A 217 -12.18 -21.66 -3.37
CA PRO A 217 -10.84 -22.17 -3.14
C PRO A 217 -9.87 -21.62 -4.19
N PRO A 218 -8.59 -21.36 -3.82
CA PRO A 218 -7.57 -20.95 -4.77
C PRO A 218 -7.50 -21.92 -5.94
N ARG A 219 -7.38 -21.41 -7.17
CA ARG A 219 -7.16 -22.28 -8.33
C ARG A 219 -5.85 -23.03 -8.11
N GLN A 220 -5.91 -24.34 -7.95
CA GLN A 220 -4.73 -25.17 -8.03
C GLN A 220 -4.16 -25.02 -9.45
N HIS A 221 -2.97 -24.42 -9.57
CA HIS A 221 -2.19 -24.52 -10.79
C HIS A 221 -1.81 -26.00 -10.97
N GLY A 222 -2.65 -26.72 -11.71
CA GLY A 222 -2.49 -28.15 -11.94
C GLY A 222 -1.20 -28.44 -12.71
N LEU A 223 -0.30 -29.18 -12.05
CA LEU A 223 0.58 -30.14 -12.71
C LEU A 223 -0.27 -31.03 -13.64
N HIS A 224 0.24 -31.24 -14.86
CA HIS A 224 -0.34 -32.05 -15.92
C HIS A 224 -1.14 -33.28 -15.45
N ALA A 225 -2.41 -33.36 -15.85
CA ALA A 225 -3.12 -34.62 -16.00
C ALA A 225 -3.98 -34.58 -17.26
N SER A 226 -3.52 -35.30 -18.27
CA SER A 226 -4.28 -35.67 -19.45
C SER A 226 -5.38 -36.66 -19.06
N THR A 227 -6.65 -36.36 -19.34
CA THR A 227 -7.64 -37.37 -19.70
C THR A 227 -8.78 -36.75 -20.50
N SER A 228 -9.01 -37.34 -21.67
CA SER A 228 -10.20 -37.18 -22.49
C SER A 228 -11.47 -37.61 -21.77
N SER A 229 -12.54 -36.83 -21.86
CA SER A 229 -13.84 -37.34 -22.31
C SER A 229 -14.81 -36.20 -22.61
N THR A 230 -15.55 -36.45 -23.67
CA THR A 230 -16.63 -35.70 -24.30
C THR A 230 -17.81 -35.42 -23.37
N ASN A 231 -18.41 -34.23 -23.46
CA ASN A 231 -19.84 -34.09 -23.71
C ASN A 231 -20.20 -32.64 -24.07
N ASP A 232 -20.85 -32.51 -25.22
CA ASP A 232 -21.52 -31.32 -25.71
C ASP A 232 -22.64 -30.87 -24.76
N ASN A 233 -22.74 -29.55 -24.57
CA ASN A 233 -24.02 -28.85 -24.59
C ASN A 233 -23.77 -27.37 -24.91
N ASN A 234 -24.32 -26.95 -26.05
CA ASN A 234 -24.29 -25.60 -26.59
C ASN A 234 -25.05 -24.63 -25.68
N ASP A 235 -24.40 -23.51 -25.33
CA ASP A 235 -25.07 -22.22 -25.27
C ASP A 235 -24.11 -21.11 -25.77
N ALA A 236 -24.69 -20.18 -26.52
CA ALA A 236 -24.15 -19.04 -27.26
C ALA A 236 -22.62 -18.79 -27.29
N THR A 237 -22.09 -18.87 -28.51
CA THR A 237 -20.78 -18.44 -29.03
C THR A 237 -20.16 -17.22 -28.34
N ASN A 238 -19.17 -17.46 -27.49
CA ASN A 238 -18.05 -16.56 -27.29
C ASN A 238 -16.79 -17.39 -27.54
N SER A 239 -16.40 -17.53 -28.81
CA SER A 239 -15.24 -18.35 -29.18
C SER A 239 -13.99 -17.74 -28.55
N GLY A 240 -13.53 -18.35 -27.46
CA GLY A 240 -12.31 -17.93 -26.77
C GLY A 240 -11.15 -17.80 -27.75
N VAL A 241 -10.43 -16.69 -27.63
CA VAL A 241 -9.24 -16.36 -28.40
C VAL A 241 -8.02 -16.58 -27.52
N GLU A 242 -7.03 -17.29 -28.05
CA GLU A 242 -5.72 -17.46 -27.42
C GLU A 242 -4.74 -16.42 -27.97
N VAL A 243 -4.16 -15.58 -27.11
CA VAL A 243 -3.12 -14.61 -27.49
C VAL A 243 -1.80 -15.02 -26.84
N GLU A 244 -0.81 -15.41 -27.64
CA GLU A 244 0.58 -15.58 -27.19
C GLU A 244 1.24 -14.19 -27.12
N VAL A 245 1.60 -13.77 -25.91
CA VAL A 245 2.29 -12.49 -25.66
C VAL A 245 3.77 -12.77 -25.49
N ILE A 246 4.60 -12.08 -26.26
CA ILE A 246 6.05 -12.24 -26.27
C ILE A 246 6.68 -10.89 -25.92
N ASN A 247 7.47 -10.85 -24.85
CA ASN A 247 8.26 -9.68 -24.48
C ASN A 247 9.64 -9.74 -25.13
N ASP A 248 9.80 -9.10 -26.27
CA ASP A 248 11.08 -9.01 -26.98
C ASP A 248 11.97 -7.86 -26.44
N LYS A 249 11.51 -7.08 -25.44
CA LYS A 249 12.34 -6.08 -24.72
C LYS A 249 13.36 -6.78 -23.81
N ASP A 250 14.41 -6.04 -23.46
CA ASP A 250 15.45 -6.43 -22.49
C ASP A 250 15.09 -6.11 -21.03
N TYR A 251 13.90 -5.55 -20.80
CA TYR A 251 13.35 -5.25 -19.47
C TYR A 251 11.95 -5.85 -19.27
N LYS A 252 11.50 -5.86 -18.01
CA LYS A 252 10.20 -6.39 -17.58
C LYS A 252 9.04 -5.48 -18.06
N VAL A 253 7.93 -6.07 -18.52
CA VAL A 253 6.76 -5.33 -19.03
C VAL A 253 5.49 -5.74 -18.26
N CYS A 254 4.65 -4.78 -17.90
CA CYS A 254 3.34 -5.04 -17.29
C CYS A 254 2.28 -5.16 -18.37
N ILE A 255 1.40 -6.15 -18.25
CA ILE A 255 0.24 -6.34 -19.12
C ILE A 255 -1.03 -6.01 -18.32
N SER A 256 -1.83 -5.12 -18.87
CA SER A 256 -3.08 -4.65 -18.26
C SER A 256 -4.26 -4.78 -19.21
N TRP A 257 -5.46 -4.87 -18.63
CA TRP A 257 -6.75 -4.86 -19.32
C TRP A 257 -7.68 -3.90 -18.57
N GLU A 258 -8.28 -2.94 -19.28
CA GLU A 258 -9.10 -1.86 -18.69
C GLU A 258 -8.42 -1.12 -17.53
N GLY A 259 -7.09 -0.93 -17.63
CA GLY A 259 -6.28 -0.26 -16.62
C GLY A 259 -5.92 -1.13 -15.40
N ASN A 260 -6.42 -2.36 -15.32
CA ASN A 260 -6.05 -3.31 -14.26
C ASN A 260 -4.90 -4.20 -14.74
N GLU A 261 -3.79 -4.21 -14.00
CA GLU A 261 -2.70 -5.16 -14.24
C GLU A 261 -3.17 -6.58 -13.92
N PHE A 262 -2.84 -7.54 -14.79
CA PHE A 262 -3.11 -8.95 -14.53
C PHE A 262 -1.90 -9.86 -14.77
N ALA A 263 -0.82 -9.36 -15.39
CA ALA A 263 0.41 -10.12 -15.55
C ALA A 263 1.62 -9.20 -15.68
N THR A 264 2.78 -9.66 -15.20
CA THR A 264 4.06 -9.05 -15.51
C THR A 264 4.98 -10.06 -16.21
N LEU A 265 5.58 -9.65 -17.32
CA LEU A 265 6.40 -10.51 -18.17
C LEU A 265 7.88 -10.07 -18.10
N GLY A 266 8.77 -10.97 -17.69
CA GLY A 266 10.21 -10.69 -17.67
C GLY A 266 10.78 -10.48 -19.07
N ALA A 267 12.01 -9.96 -19.16
CA ALA A 267 12.71 -9.81 -20.43
C ALA A 267 12.81 -11.15 -21.17
N GLN A 268 12.54 -11.16 -22.48
CA GLN A 268 12.60 -12.35 -23.34
C GLN A 268 11.65 -13.50 -22.90
N MET A 269 10.65 -13.22 -22.07
CA MET A 269 9.66 -14.20 -21.64
C MET A 269 8.41 -14.14 -22.52
N LYS A 270 7.64 -15.23 -22.49
CA LYS A 270 6.33 -15.32 -23.15
C LYS A 270 5.26 -15.88 -22.23
N THR A 271 4.01 -15.51 -22.47
CA THR A 271 2.83 -16.02 -21.76
C THR A 271 1.67 -16.18 -22.73
N VAL A 272 0.60 -16.86 -22.31
CA VAL A 272 -0.61 -17.08 -23.09
C VAL A 272 -1.80 -16.53 -22.34
N ILE A 273 -2.61 -15.71 -23.02
CA ILE A 273 -3.84 -15.13 -22.49
C ILE A 273 -5.02 -15.76 -23.21
N ASN A 274 -5.97 -16.31 -22.44
CA ASN A 274 -7.28 -16.72 -22.96
C ASN A 274 -8.26 -15.56 -22.76
N THR A 275 -8.85 -15.08 -23.84
CA THR A 275 -9.63 -13.84 -23.87
C THR A 275 -10.76 -13.92 -24.90
N PHE A 276 -11.52 -12.84 -25.10
CA PHE A 276 -12.54 -12.72 -26.12
C PHE A 276 -12.17 -11.65 -27.16
N GLU A 277 -12.84 -11.68 -28.31
CA GLU A 277 -12.72 -10.64 -29.34
C GLU A 277 -12.99 -9.26 -28.74
N ASN A 278 -12.34 -8.22 -29.28
CA ASN A 278 -12.47 -6.81 -28.90
C ASN A 278 -11.86 -6.40 -27.57
N HIS A 279 -11.32 -7.33 -26.77
CA HIS A 279 -10.49 -6.97 -25.63
C HIS A 279 -9.28 -6.16 -26.10
N VAL A 280 -8.94 -5.11 -25.34
CA VAL A 280 -7.75 -4.28 -25.57
C VAL A 280 -6.82 -4.45 -24.38
N PHE A 281 -5.65 -5.00 -24.65
CA PHE A 281 -4.58 -5.14 -23.69
C PHE A 281 -3.55 -4.03 -23.86
N ALA A 282 -2.90 -3.65 -22.78
CA ALA A 282 -1.89 -2.59 -22.77
C ALA A 282 -0.59 -3.09 -22.14
N ALA A 283 0.53 -2.77 -22.78
CA ALA A 283 1.88 -2.99 -22.28
C ALA A 283 2.45 -1.67 -21.74
N ALA A 284 2.97 -1.71 -20.51
CA ALA A 284 3.56 -0.56 -19.82
C ALA A 284 4.90 -0.92 -19.18
N TRP A 285 5.71 0.12 -18.94
CA TRP A 285 7.00 -0.01 -18.25
C TRP A 285 6.84 -0.64 -16.85
N PRO A 286 7.87 -1.29 -16.30
CA PRO A 286 7.78 -2.17 -15.13
C PRO A 286 7.33 -1.49 -13.82
N ALA A 287 7.22 -0.16 -13.81
CA ALA A 287 6.43 0.57 -12.82
C ALA A 287 4.99 0.72 -13.37
N CYS A 288 4.17 -0.28 -13.11
CA CYS A 288 2.81 -0.36 -13.64
C CYS A 288 1.96 0.79 -13.04
N GLY A 289 1.56 1.74 -13.90
CA GLY A 289 0.98 3.04 -13.51
C GLY A 289 1.26 4.18 -14.50
N PHE A 290 2.23 3.99 -15.41
CA PHE A 290 2.50 4.90 -16.52
C PHE A 290 1.58 4.64 -17.74
N LYS A 291 1.46 5.66 -18.59
CA LYS A 291 0.77 5.59 -19.88
C LYS A 291 1.27 4.37 -20.69
N PRO A 292 0.38 3.51 -21.22
CA PRO A 292 0.81 2.36 -22.00
C PRO A 292 1.62 2.84 -23.21
N PHE A 293 2.73 2.16 -23.49
CA PHE A 293 3.53 2.43 -24.67
C PHE A 293 3.07 1.63 -25.89
N MET A 294 2.30 0.55 -25.65
CA MET A 294 1.74 -0.28 -26.72
C MET A 294 0.38 -0.85 -26.30
N GLU A 295 -0.57 -0.88 -27.23
CA GLU A 295 -1.87 -1.50 -27.07
C GLU A 295 -2.07 -2.63 -28.09
N TYR A 296 -2.81 -3.66 -27.70
CA TYR A 296 -3.14 -4.80 -28.52
C TYR A 296 -4.63 -5.09 -28.49
N ARG A 297 -5.28 -4.96 -29.64
CA ARG A 297 -6.70 -5.30 -29.82
C ARG A 297 -6.86 -6.70 -30.35
N VAL A 298 -7.55 -7.55 -29.59
CA VAL A 298 -7.87 -8.93 -29.96
C VAL A 298 -8.86 -8.94 -31.12
N ARG A 299 -8.52 -9.65 -32.20
CA ARG A 299 -9.37 -9.82 -33.39
C ARG A 299 -10.14 -11.14 -33.39
N ASP A 300 -11.05 -11.35 -34.34
CA ASP A 300 -11.73 -12.64 -34.54
C ASP A 300 -10.78 -13.67 -35.20
N SER A 301 -9.86 -14.22 -34.42
CA SER A 301 -9.01 -15.35 -34.80
C SER A 301 -8.73 -16.21 -33.58
N LYS A 302 -8.87 -17.54 -33.72
CA LYS A 302 -8.70 -18.51 -32.62
C LYS A 302 -7.33 -18.44 -31.93
N LYS A 303 -6.28 -18.06 -32.66
CA LYS A 303 -4.92 -17.88 -32.12
C LYS A 303 -4.27 -16.64 -32.70
N GLN A 304 -3.62 -15.86 -31.85
CA GLN A 304 -2.96 -14.62 -32.21
C GLN A 304 -1.64 -14.47 -31.45
N ILE A 305 -0.73 -13.67 -32.00
CA ILE A 305 0.56 -13.36 -31.39
C ILE A 305 0.64 -11.84 -31.20
N TRP A 306 0.99 -11.41 -30.00
CA TRP A 306 1.34 -10.04 -29.67
C TRP A 306 2.81 -9.98 -29.27
N ARG A 307 3.65 -9.35 -30.10
CA ARG A 307 5.05 -9.09 -29.79
C ARG A 307 5.20 -7.66 -29.25
N ILE A 308 5.85 -7.55 -28.10
CA ILE A 308 6.21 -6.28 -27.48
C ILE A 308 7.67 -5.99 -27.87
N GLU A 309 7.82 -5.35 -29.02
CA GLU A 309 9.13 -5.15 -29.67
C GLU A 309 9.84 -3.88 -29.16
N PRO A 310 11.18 -3.81 -29.25
CA PRO A 310 11.95 -2.58 -29.03
C PRO A 310 11.38 -1.40 -29.82
N ASP A 311 11.46 -0.19 -29.25
CA ASP A 311 11.04 0.99 -30.00
C ASP A 311 12.09 1.13 -31.11
N HIS A 312 11.64 1.15 -32.36
CA HIS A 312 12.53 1.53 -33.45
C HIS A 312 12.92 2.98 -33.20
N GLU A 313 14.17 3.22 -32.81
CA GLU A 313 14.79 4.52 -33.00
C GLU A 313 14.71 4.81 -34.50
N GLU A 314 13.74 5.64 -34.92
CA GLU A 314 13.91 6.39 -36.14
C GLU A 314 15.14 7.29 -35.94
N LEU A 315 16.19 6.91 -36.68
CA LEU A 315 17.52 7.53 -36.82
C LEU A 315 17.60 9.04 -36.56
#